data_AF-A0A3D5WEG1-F1
#
_entry.id   AF-A0A3D5WEG1-F1
#
_cell.length_a   1.000
_cell.length_b   1.000
_cell.length_c   1.000
_cell.angle_alpha   90.00
_cell.angle_beta   90.00
_cell.angle_gamma   90.00
#
_symmetry.space_group_name_H-M   'P 1'
#
loop_
_entity.id
_entity.type
_entity.pdbx_description
1 polymer ?
#
loop_
_entity_poly.entity_id
_entity_poly.type
_entity_poly.pdbx_seq_one_letter_code
_entity_poly.pdbx_strand_id
1 'polypeptide(L)' 'HPVYLLETFVDTERYQGTCYKADNWICVGQTTGQGKLSKSRQPLLSKKAVYVYPLSKDFRRELCRDT' A
#
# COMPACT_ATOMS: atom_id res chain seq x y z
N HIS A 1 -4.74 -20.07 -5.32
CA HIS A 1 -5.13 -19.01 -4.36
C HIS A 1 -5.73 -17.85 -5.14
N PRO A 2 -6.99 -17.47 -4.90
CA PRO A 2 -7.60 -16.27 -5.50
C PRO A 2 -6.90 -14.99 -5.00
N VAL A 3 -6.92 -13.93 -5.81
CA VAL A 3 -6.37 -12.61 -5.47
C VAL A 3 -7.52 -11.71 -5.02
N TYR A 4 -7.39 -11.07 -3.85
CA TYR A 4 -8.48 -10.30 -3.23
C TYR A 4 -8.23 -8.78 -3.18
N LEU A 5 -6.98 -8.34 -3.31
CA LEU A 5 -6.57 -6.95 -3.15
C LEU A 5 -5.32 -6.66 -3.97
N LEU A 6 -5.27 -5.50 -4.60
CA LEU A 6 -4.07 -4.93 -5.19
C LEU A 6 -3.48 -3.89 -4.24
N GLU A 7 -2.15 -3.82 -4.17
CA GLU A 7 -1.42 -2.80 -3.41
C GLU A 7 -0.40 -2.11 -4.33
N THR A 8 -0.23 -0.81 -4.15
CA THR A 8 0.81 -0.02 -4.83
C THR A 8 1.38 1.08 -3.93
N PHE A 9 2.57 1.57 -4.27
CA PHE A 9 3.32 2.55 -3.49
C PHE A 9 3.63 3.79 -4.33
N VAL A 10 3.22 4.96 -3.85
CA VAL A 10 3.48 6.24 -4.51
C VAL A 10 4.44 7.06 -3.69
N ASP A 11 5.55 7.47 -4.30
CA ASP A 11 6.45 8.45 -3.70
C ASP A 11 5.82 9.85 -3.76
N THR A 12 5.24 10.30 -2.66
CA THR A 12 4.48 11.56 -2.61
C THR A 12 5.34 12.81 -2.66
N GLU A 13 6.66 12.67 -2.48
CA GLU A 13 7.60 13.77 -2.69
C GLU A 13 7.79 14.07 -4.19
N ARG A 14 7.51 13.10 -5.06
CA ARG A 14 7.67 13.21 -6.52
C ARG A 14 6.34 13.23 -7.27
N TYR A 15 5.33 12.50 -6.78
CA TYR A 15 4.07 12.31 -7.48
C TYR A 15 2.87 12.44 -6.55
N GLN A 16 1.82 13.13 -6.98
CA GLN A 16 0.64 13.35 -6.14
C GLN A 16 -0.30 12.12 -6.05
N GLY A 17 -0.05 11.07 -6.82
CA GLY A 17 -0.89 9.86 -6.88
C GLY A 17 -2.26 10.10 -7.51
N THR A 18 -2.40 11.10 -8.39
CA THR A 18 -3.69 11.56 -8.93
C THR A 18 -4.47 10.46 -9.65
N CYS A 19 -3.82 9.60 -10.44
CA CYS A 19 -4.50 8.50 -11.12
C CYS A 19 -5.15 7.52 -10.13
N TYR A 20 -4.44 7.16 -9.05
CA TYR A 20 -4.99 6.28 -8.02
C TYR A 20 -6.15 6.94 -7.26
N LYS A 21 -6.04 8.23 -6.94
CA LYS A 21 -7.13 8.99 -6.31
C LYS A 21 -8.37 9.08 -7.20
N ALA A 22 -8.19 9.18 -8.51
CA ALA A 22 -9.28 9.27 -9.48
C ALA A 22 -9.93 7.90 -9.76
N ASP A 23 -9.17 6.81 -9.65
CA ASP A 23 -9.59 5.44 -9.95
C ASP A 23 -10.10 4.68 -8.69
N ASN A 24 -10.62 5.41 -7.70
CA ASN A 24 -11.20 4.86 -6.46
C ASN A 24 -10.24 3.99 -5.61
N TRP A 25 -8.93 4.17 -5.74
CA TRP A 25 -7.98 3.53 -4.83
C TRP A 25 -8.05 4.16 -3.44
N ILE A 26 -7.89 3.33 -2.42
CA ILE A 26 -7.97 3.75 -1.02
C ILE A 26 -6.56 3.98 -0.49
N CYS A 27 -6.24 5.20 -0.06
CA CYS A 27 -4.99 5.47 0.65
C CYS A 27 -5.11 4.95 2.09
N VAL A 28 -4.22 4.03 2.50
CA VAL A 28 -4.28 3.36 3.81
C VAL A 28 -3.17 3.80 4.77
N GLY A 29 -2.25 4.67 4.32
CA GLY A 29 -1.17 5.19 5.15
C GLY A 29 0.10 5.43 4.36
N GLN A 30 1.23 5.49 5.06
CA GLN A 30 2.55 5.69 4.47
C GLN A 30 3.55 4.64 4.97
N THR A 31 4.54 4.30 4.15
CA THR A 31 5.67 3.46 4.55
C THR A 31 6.56 4.18 5.56
N THR A 32 7.37 3.42 6.30
CA THR A 32 8.25 3.95 7.34
C THR A 32 9.56 4.54 6.81
N GLY A 33 9.86 4.40 5.51
CA GLY A 33 11.09 4.90 4.90
C GLY A 33 12.35 4.10 5.24
N GLN A 34 12.25 2.92 5.86
CA GLN A 34 13.43 2.13 6.26
C GLN A 34 14.08 1.41 5.06
N GLY A 35 13.28 0.94 4.11
CA GLY A 35 13.75 0.09 3.01
C GLY A 35 13.75 -1.39 3.37
N LYS A 36 13.48 -2.24 2.38
CA LYS A 36 13.18 -3.68 2.56
C LYS A 36 14.31 -4.47 3.25
N LEU A 37 15.57 -4.11 2.98
CA LEU A 37 16.76 -4.81 3.49
C LEU A 37 17.49 -3.98 4.56
N SER A 38 16.81 -3.04 5.21
CA SER A 38 17.45 -2.20 6.22
C SER A 38 17.90 -3.01 7.42
N LYS A 39 19.12 -2.75 7.87
CA LYS A 39 19.68 -3.28 9.13
C LYS A 39 19.43 -2.36 10.32
N SER A 40 18.88 -1.17 10.09
CA SER A 40 18.59 -0.18 11.13
C SER A 40 17.13 0.28 11.06
N ARG A 41 16.63 0.83 12.16
CA ARG A 41 15.29 1.45 12.18
C ARG A 41 15.27 2.88 11.63
N GLN A 42 16.40 3.37 11.12
CA GLN A 42 16.48 4.74 10.62
C GLN A 42 15.77 4.85 9.25
N PRO A 43 14.92 5.87 9.06
CA PRO A 43 14.24 6.10 7.79
C PRO A 43 15.21 6.77 6.80
N LEU A 44 15.90 5.97 6.00
CA LEU A 44 16.89 6.43 5.02
C LEU A 44 16.29 6.70 3.63
N LEU A 45 15.06 6.26 3.39
CA LEU A 45 14.34 6.37 2.12
C LEU A 45 13.06 7.20 2.28
N SER A 46 12.55 7.72 1.16
CA SER A 46 11.28 8.45 1.13
C SER A 46 10.12 7.59 1.65
N LYS A 47 9.25 8.24 2.44
CA LYS A 47 7.98 7.63 2.88
C LYS A 47 7.02 7.64 1.69
N LYS A 48 6.50 6.46 1.35
CA LYS A 48 5.60 6.28 0.20
C LYS A 48 4.17 6.14 0.69
N ALA A 49 3.23 6.82 0.06
CA ALA A 49 1.82 6.54 0.29
C ALA A 49 1.48 5.13 -0.19
N VAL A 50 0.70 4.40 0.61
CA VAL A 50 0.22 3.06 0.30
C VAL A 50 -1.21 3.16 -0.17
N TYR A 51 -1.47 2.72 -1.39
CA TYR A 51 -2.81 2.65 -1.97
C TYR A 51 -3.21 1.19 -2.15
N VAL A 52 -4.48 0.90 -1.89
CA VAL A 52 -5.06 -0.42 -2.11
C VAL A 52 -6.32 -0.34 -2.96
N TYR A 53 -6.54 -1.37 -3.77
CA TYR A 53 -7.76 -1.56 -4.54
C TYR A 53 -8.38 -2.92 -4.22
N PRO A 54 -9.53 -2.97 -3.53
CA PRO A 54 -10.25 -4.21 -3.26
C PRO A 54 -10.80 -4.85 -4.54
N LEU A 55 -10.52 -6.13 -4.77
CA LEU A 55 -11.08 -6.90 -5.89
C LEU A 55 -12.35 -7.66 -5.51
N SER A 56 -12.61 -7.79 -4.20
CA SER A 56 -13.83 -8.37 -3.65
C SER A 56 -14.33 -7.49 -2.50
N LYS A 57 -15.66 -7.43 -2.32
CA LYS A 57 -16.28 -6.72 -1.20
C LYS A 57 -15.83 -7.30 0.15
N ASP A 58 -15.52 -8.59 0.17
CA ASP A 58 -15.16 -9.34 1.37
C ASP A 58 -13.66 -9.54 1.56
N PHE A 59 -12.82 -8.81 0.83
CA PHE A 59 -11.36 -9.01 0.81
C PHE A 59 -10.72 -9.09 2.20
N ARG A 60 -11.20 -8.29 3.17
CA ARG A 60 -10.68 -8.32 4.55
C ARG A 60 -10.92 -9.66 5.23
N ARG A 61 -12.12 -10.21 5.10
CA ARG A 61 -12.47 -11.52 5.68
C ARG A 61 -11.60 -12.61 5.06
N GLU A 62 -11.47 -12.58 3.74
CA GLU A 62 -10.71 -13.61 3.03
C GLU A 62 -9.20 -13.53 3.31
N LEU A 63 -8.64 -12.33 3.49
CA LEU A 63 -7.22 -12.13 3.84
C LEU A 63 -6.90 -12.41 5.32
N CYS A 64 -7.87 -12.26 6.21
CA CYS A 64 -7.70 -12.46 7.66
C CYS A 64 -8.27 -13.78 8.17
N ARG A 65 -8.68 -14.68 7.29
CA ARG A 65 -9.20 -15.99 7.69
C ARG A 65 -8.05 -16.86 8.19
N ASP A 66 -8.05 -17.19 9.47
CA ASP A 66 -7.21 -18.25 10.01
C ASP A 66 -7.67 -19.58 9.39
N THR A 67 -6.76 -20.25 8.70
CA THR A 67 -7.01 -21.56 8.06
C THR A 67 -6.54 -22.66 8.99
#